data_AF-A0A662K9G9-F1
#
_entry.id   AF-A0A662K9G9-F1
#
_cell.length_a   1.000
_cell.length_b   1.000
_cell.length_c   1.000
_cell.angle_alpha   90.00
_cell.angle_beta   90.00
_cell.angle_gamma   90.00
#
_symmetry.space_group_name_H-M   'P 1'
#
loop_
_entity.id
_entity.type
_entity.pdbx_description
1 polymer ?
#
loop_
_entity_poly.entity_id
_entity_poly.type
_entity_poly.pdbx_seq_one_letter_code
_entity_poly.pdbx_strand_id
1 'polypeptide(L)'
;MLPIYTKSKDESLTIKHLLQTIFEILYDTGLREFCFIIGRGKRAIEDHFTPDFSYLSLLKDRGKNKKAEELRSFYEKSKTQLSYGY
;
A
#
# COMPACT_ATOMS: atom_id res chain seq x y z
N MET A 1 -0.82 -12.87 -0.17
CA MET A 1 -1.77 -11.77 -0.46
C MET A 1 -2.32 -11.94 -1.86
N LEU A 2 -3.64 -11.85 -2.06
CA LEU A 2 -4.28 -12.03 -3.38
C LEU A 2 -3.99 -10.82 -4.31
N PRO A 3 -3.35 -11.00 -5.47
CA PRO A 3 -3.19 -9.94 -6.47
C PRO A 3 -4.47 -9.74 -7.29
N ILE A 4 -4.76 -8.50 -7.65
CA ILE A 4 -5.85 -8.11 -8.55
C ILE A 4 -5.35 -7.07 -9.56
N TYR A 5 -5.99 -7.04 -10.72
CA TYR A 5 -5.77 -5.99 -11.71
C TYR A 5 -6.48 -4.70 -11.28
N THR A 6 -5.77 -3.58 -11.34
CA THR A 6 -6.27 -2.25 -11.02
C THR A 6 -5.76 -1.24 -12.04
N LYS A 7 -6.37 -0.07 -12.11
CA LYS A 7 -5.83 1.06 -12.88
C LYS A 7 -4.96 1.91 -11.96
N SER A 8 -3.80 2.32 -12.46
CA SER A 8 -3.00 3.36 -11.81
C SER A 8 -3.60 4.75 -12.07
N LYS A 9 -3.04 5.79 -11.44
CA LYS A 9 -3.41 7.20 -11.65
C LYS A 9 -3.24 7.65 -13.11
N ASP A 10 -2.32 7.04 -13.86
CA ASP A 10 -2.12 7.31 -15.28
C ASP A 10 -2.94 6.38 -16.20
N GLU A 11 -3.99 5.75 -15.66
CA GLU A 11 -4.87 4.79 -16.32
C GLU A 11 -4.22 3.50 -16.84
N SER A 12 -2.91 3.33 -16.61
CA SER A 12 -2.22 2.10 -16.97
C SER A 12 -2.68 0.92 -16.11
N LEU A 13 -2.73 -0.27 -16.72
CA LEU A 13 -3.06 -1.50 -16.02
C LEU A 13 -1.90 -1.89 -15.09
N THR A 14 -2.20 -2.06 -13.81
CA THR A 14 -1.22 -2.47 -12.79
C THR A 14 -1.79 -3.56 -11.88
N ILE A 15 -0.91 -4.23 -11.15
CA ILE A 15 -1.29 -5.28 -10.21
C ILE A 15 -1.07 -4.76 -8.79
N LYS A 16 -2.12 -4.84 -7.96
CA LYS A 16 -2.07 -4.52 -6.53
C LYS A 16 -2.61 -5.68 -5.73
N HIS A 17 -2.33 -5.71 -4.43
CA HIS A 17 -3.04 -6.62 -3.54
C HIS A 17 -4.47 -6.14 -3.33
N LEU A 18 -5.42 -7.08 -3.23
CA LEU A 18 -6.82 -6.76 -2.93
C LEU A 18 -6.93 -5.91 -1.65
N LEU A 19 -6.19 -6.29 -0.61
CA LEU A 19 -6.18 -5.59 0.67
C LEU A 19 -5.65 -4.16 0.55
N GLN A 20 -4.61 -3.92 -0.24
CA GLN A 20 -4.11 -2.58 -0.54
C GLN A 20 -5.18 -1.74 -1.24
N THR A 21 -5.90 -2.33 -2.19
CA THR A 21 -6.95 -1.62 -2.95
C THR A 21 -8.11 -1.24 -2.05
N ILE A 22 -8.57 -2.15 -1.18
CA ILE A 22 -9.61 -1.88 -0.18
C ILE A 22 -9.16 -0.75 0.75
N PHE A 23 -7.92 -0.82 1.27
CA PHE A 23 -7.35 0.23 2.11
C PHE A 23 -7.36 1.60 1.40
N GLU A 24 -6.87 1.67 0.16
CA GLU A 24 -6.81 2.91 -0.61
C GLU A 24 -8.22 3.49 -0.83
N ILE A 25 -9.23 2.67 -1.10
CA ILE A 25 -10.63 3.11 -1.25
C ILE A 25 -11.18 3.66 0.07
N LEU A 26 -10.98 2.96 1.19
CA LEU A 26 -11.44 3.44 2.50
C LEU A 26 -10.75 4.77 2.86
N TYR A 27 -9.45 4.87 2.59
CA TYR A 27 -8.72 6.11 2.79
C TYR A 27 -9.25 7.23 1.89
N ASP A 28 -9.43 7.00 0.61
CA ASP A 28 -9.81 8.06 -0.33
C ASP A 28 -11.29 8.49 -0.17
N THR A 29 -12.15 7.62 0.35
CA THR A 29 -13.56 7.94 0.69
C THR A 29 -13.72 8.65 2.04
N GLY A 30 -12.65 8.85 2.80
CA GLY A 30 -12.70 9.52 4.10
C GLY A 30 -13.03 8.61 5.29
N LEU A 31 -13.18 7.30 5.07
CA LEU A 31 -13.42 6.34 6.16
C LEU A 31 -12.12 6.10 6.91
N ARG A 32 -12.00 6.69 8.11
CA ARG A 32 -10.79 6.67 8.94
C ARG A 32 -10.86 5.71 10.14
N GLU A 33 -12.01 5.12 10.41
CA GLU A 33 -12.19 4.20 11.54
C GLU A 33 -12.52 2.80 11.03
N PHE A 34 -11.49 1.96 10.92
CA PHE A 34 -11.62 0.56 10.56
C PHE A 34 -10.46 -0.25 11.16
N CYS A 35 -10.64 -1.56 11.29
CA CYS A 35 -9.58 -2.46 11.71
C CYS A 35 -9.50 -3.69 10.79
N PHE A 36 -8.30 -4.26 10.67
CA PHE A 36 -8.12 -5.53 9.99
C PHE A 36 -8.15 -6.67 11.00
N ILE A 37 -9.14 -7.54 10.89
CA ILE A 37 -9.21 -8.78 11.68
C ILE A 37 -8.43 -9.87 10.93
N ILE A 38 -7.25 -10.19 11.43
CA ILE A 38 -6.26 -11.02 10.74
C ILE A 38 -5.90 -12.27 11.55
N GLY A 39 -5.86 -13.42 10.89
CA GLY A 39 -5.47 -14.70 11.46
C GLY A 39 -4.05 -15.11 11.02
N ARG A 40 -3.93 -16.34 10.49
CA ARG A 40 -2.66 -16.80 9.87
C ARG A 40 -2.30 -15.87 8.71
N GLY A 41 -1.09 -15.29 8.76
CA GLY A 41 -0.64 -14.31 7.76
C GLY A 41 -0.62 -12.85 8.24
N LYS A 42 -0.90 -12.58 9.54
CA LYS A 42 -0.75 -11.26 10.16
C LYS A 42 0.55 -10.56 9.76
N ARG A 43 1.69 -11.23 9.92
CA ARG A 43 3.01 -10.66 9.60
C ARG A 43 3.15 -10.21 8.15
N ALA A 44 2.67 -11.00 7.18
CA ALA A 44 2.72 -10.61 5.77
C ALA A 44 1.86 -9.37 5.47
N ILE A 45 0.81 -9.14 6.25
CA ILE A 45 0.00 -7.92 6.17
C ILE A 45 0.74 -6.75 6.79
N GLU A 46 1.25 -6.91 8.01
CA GLU A 46 2.02 -5.87 8.69
C GLU A 46 3.24 -5.43 7.88
N ASP A 47 4.02 -6.38 7.35
CA ASP A 47 5.19 -6.12 6.53
C ASP A 47 4.81 -5.36 5.24
N HIS A 48 3.69 -5.70 4.59
CA HIS A 48 3.23 -5.01 3.37
C HIS A 48 2.85 -3.55 3.62
N PHE A 49 2.23 -3.26 4.77
CA PHE A 49 1.83 -1.90 5.13
C PHE A 49 2.96 -1.09 5.78
N THR A 50 4.06 -1.75 6.19
CA THR A 50 5.21 -1.09 6.79
C THR A 50 6.03 -0.35 5.72
N PRO A 51 6.21 0.97 5.82
CA PRO A 51 6.99 1.72 4.84
C PRO A 51 8.48 1.31 4.79
N ASP A 52 9.00 1.03 3.59
CA ASP A 52 10.43 0.87 3.33
C ASP A 52 10.92 1.99 2.39
N PHE A 53 11.46 3.06 2.99
CA PHE A 53 11.99 4.20 2.23
C PHE A 53 13.31 3.88 1.52
N SER A 54 14.06 2.87 1.96
CA SER A 54 15.29 2.45 1.28
C SER A 54 14.98 1.82 -0.08
N TYR A 55 13.88 1.06 -0.15
CA TYR A 55 13.37 0.50 -1.40
C TYR A 55 12.88 1.58 -2.38
N LEU A 56 12.31 2.68 -1.88
CA LEU A 56 11.96 3.83 -2.73
C LEU A 56 13.18 4.44 -3.42
N SER A 57 14.29 4.62 -2.68
CA SER A 57 15.55 5.10 -3.25
C SER A 57 16.07 4.14 -4.31
N LEU A 58 16.07 2.84 -4.03
CA LEU A 58 16.47 1.80 -4.99
C LEU A 58 15.64 1.84 -6.28
N LEU A 59 14.32 2.09 -6.18
CA LEU A 59 13.46 2.21 -7.36
C LEU A 59 13.80 3.45 -8.20
N LYS A 60 14.09 4.59 -7.54
CA LYS A 60 14.51 5.82 -8.22
C LYS A 60 15.85 5.64 -8.92
N ASP A 61 16.82 5.02 -8.26
CA ASP A 61 18.15 4.72 -8.82
C ASP A 61 18.07 3.80 -10.04
N ARG A 62 17.05 2.91 -10.08
CA ARG A 62 16.76 2.04 -11.22
C ARG A 62 15.89 2.70 -12.31
N GLY A 63 15.65 4.01 -12.23
CA GLY A 63 14.83 4.76 -13.18
C GLY A 63 13.32 4.48 -13.09
N LYS A 64 12.85 3.76 -12.08
CA LYS A 64 11.43 3.40 -11.88
C LYS A 64 10.68 4.49 -11.11
N ASN A 65 10.88 5.74 -11.49
CA ASN A 65 10.39 6.92 -10.77
C ASN A 65 8.87 6.91 -10.55
N LYS A 66 8.09 6.52 -11.57
CA LYS A 66 6.62 6.42 -11.45
C LYS A 66 6.20 5.43 -10.35
N LYS A 67 6.78 4.24 -10.34
CA LYS A 67 6.48 3.20 -9.33
C LYS A 67 6.94 3.62 -7.94
N ALA A 68 8.07 4.31 -7.84
CA ALA A 68 8.55 4.86 -6.57
C ALA A 68 7.56 5.89 -6.03
N GLU A 69 7.01 6.76 -6.88
CA GLU A 69 6.06 7.79 -6.44
C GLU A 69 4.70 7.19 -6.04
N GLU A 70 4.19 6.21 -6.80
CA GLU A 70 2.99 5.47 -6.42
C GLU A 70 3.14 4.78 -5.07
N LEU A 71 4.27 4.10 -4.85
CA LEU A 71 4.55 3.41 -3.60
C LEU A 71 4.74 4.38 -2.43
N ARG A 72 5.39 5.53 -2.68
CA ARG A 72 5.51 6.62 -1.69
C ARG A 72 4.12 7.10 -1.26
N SER A 73 3.24 7.37 -2.23
CA SER A 73 1.86 7.80 -1.93
C SER A 73 1.11 6.78 -1.09
N PHE A 74 1.30 5.47 -1.34
CA PHE A 74 0.73 4.41 -0.51
C PHE A 74 1.31 4.43 0.91
N TYR A 75 2.64 4.51 1.06
CA TYR A 75 3.30 4.52 2.38
C TYR A 75 2.90 5.70 3.26
N GLU A 76 2.75 6.90 2.69
CA GLU A 76 2.29 8.06 3.44
C GLU A 76 0.87 7.84 3.99
N LYS A 77 -0.05 7.27 3.19
CA LYS A 77 -1.41 6.92 3.67
C LYS A 77 -1.38 5.85 4.76
N SER A 78 -0.56 4.80 4.59
CA SER A 78 -0.45 3.72 5.57
C SER A 78 0.06 4.25 6.91
N LYS A 79 1.08 5.11 6.89
CA LYS A 79 1.68 5.71 8.09
C LYS A 79 0.72 6.60 8.86
N THR A 80 -0.15 7.35 8.18
CA THR A 80 -1.11 8.25 8.86
C THR A 80 -2.29 7.51 9.47
N GLN A 81 -2.60 6.31 8.95
CA GLN A 81 -3.87 5.65 9.20
C GLN A 81 -3.77 4.38 10.05
N LEU A 82 -2.66 3.67 9.98
CA LEU A 82 -2.51 2.37 10.62
C LEU A 82 -1.63 2.48 11.87
N SER A 83 -2.21 2.13 13.02
CA SER A 83 -1.47 1.82 14.24
C SER A 83 -1.30 0.31 14.36
N TYR A 84 -0.07 -0.15 14.53
CA TYR A 84 0.20 -1.56 14.79
C TYR A 84 -0.05 -1.85 16.27
N GLY A 85 -1.10 -2.60 16.57
CA GLY A 85 -1.39 -3.05 17.94
C GLY A 85 -0.34 -4.08 18.38
N TYR A 86 0.40 -3.76 19.44
CA TYR A 86 1.27 -4.69 20.17
C TYR A 86 0.43 -5.58 21.09
#